data_AF-Q55E49-F1
#
_entry.id   AF-Q55E49-F1
#
_cell.length_a   1.000
_cell.length_b   1.000
_cell.length_c   1.000
_cell.angle_alpha   90.00
_cell.angle_beta   90.00
_cell.angle_gamma   90.00
#
_symmetry.space_group_name_H-M   'P 1'
#
loop_
_entity.id
_entity.type
_entity.pdbx_description
1 polymer ?
#
loop_
_entity_poly.entity_id
_entity_poly.type
_entity_poly.pdbx_seq_one_letter_code
_entity_poly.pdbx_strand_id
1 'polypeptide(L)'
;MDINFDNTCVFHNESIICSICSECKVGICMECIYSDEHHRGHKVEKINSENTLMIFNIFKDENYNQLLECKKENEKLETKSNKIYKEIEANHTEYLEKIEYTFKQLRNILETQEKDKIRQLITCLEQNEENNSTIKNLLENELKTIDLITEKYKNSLNTIDIIQLFNNNNNNNNNNNNNNNTLKHLEILKHSYQSILIVKEKEQKKNLLCGYHKTNVTFGDEIKSIQENINKTVVVEKGSIYHPNISEKTIKIDGVEFFYFQEGCPVPYGISCVALGGIIKFFDKELIPGSVHTFFLLDGLNLNITMGTIPLSVKNVYIGDIIQPLPQQAIGHGIHTLYFLNGFRHETKVPISKYNHLSKVYIGNTISPIEVIFQNKYI
;
A
#
# COMPACT_ATOMS: atom_id res chain seq x y z
N MET A 1 41.51 42.90 12.87
CA MET A 1 40.38 43.07 11.93
C MET A 1 39.75 44.39 12.28
N ASP A 2 39.66 45.32 11.34
CA ASP A 2 38.84 46.52 11.54
C ASP A 2 37.39 46.08 11.69
N ILE A 3 36.75 46.49 12.77
CA ILE A 3 35.32 46.23 12.97
C ILE A 3 34.60 47.11 11.95
N ASN A 4 33.99 46.49 10.96
CA ASN A 4 33.12 47.20 10.03
C ASN A 4 31.80 47.50 10.75
N PHE A 5 31.49 48.78 10.94
CA PHE A 5 30.25 49.20 11.59
C PHE A 5 29.14 49.31 10.54
N ASP A 6 28.12 48.47 10.66
CA ASP A 6 26.89 48.61 9.90
C ASP A 6 25.92 49.52 10.66
N ASN A 7 25.58 50.66 10.07
CA ASN A 7 24.66 51.65 10.61
C ASN A 7 23.34 51.73 9.82
N THR A 8 23.12 50.79 8.90
CA THR A 8 21.88 50.69 8.14
C THR A 8 20.74 50.15 9.00
N CYS A 9 19.51 50.51 8.65
CA CYS A 9 18.34 50.04 9.37
C CYS A 9 18.02 48.58 9.02
N VAL A 10 17.74 47.77 10.04
CA VAL A 10 17.36 46.34 9.90
C VAL A 10 16.18 46.11 8.94
N PHE A 11 15.25 47.06 8.87
CA PHE A 11 14.07 46.99 7.99
C PHE A 11 14.23 47.78 6.68
N HIS A 12 15.17 48.72 6.63
CA HIS A 12 15.39 49.62 5.49
C HIS A 12 16.89 49.71 5.19
N ASN A 13 17.42 48.70 4.50
CA ASN A 13 18.86 48.49 4.32
C ASN A 13 19.61 49.63 3.62
N GLU A 14 18.90 50.52 2.90
CA GLU A 14 19.50 51.70 2.24
C GLU A 14 19.51 52.95 3.13
N SER A 15 18.85 52.88 4.28
CA SER A 15 18.54 54.00 5.16
C SER A 15 19.35 53.91 6.43
N ILE A 16 20.07 54.98 6.78
CA ILE A 16 20.93 55.02 7.97
C ILE A 16 20.10 55.28 9.23
N ILE A 17 20.44 54.62 10.33
CA ILE A 17 19.88 54.89 11.66
C ILE A 17 20.23 56.32 12.08
N CYS A 18 19.22 57.17 12.28
CA CYS A 18 19.39 58.59 12.56
C CYS A 18 18.65 59.06 13.83
N SER A 19 17.83 58.21 14.45
CA SER A 19 17.04 58.53 15.64
C SER A 19 16.83 57.29 16.51
N ILE A 20 16.34 57.48 17.73
CA ILE A 20 15.96 56.39 18.64
C ILE A 20 14.47 56.46 18.90
N CYS A 21 13.79 55.32 18.81
CA CYS A 21 12.44 55.15 19.34
C CYS A 21 12.55 54.96 20.86
N SER A 22 12.15 55.94 21.68
CA SER A 22 12.31 55.84 23.14
C SER A 22 11.38 54.80 23.76
N GLU A 23 10.25 54.52 23.11
CA GLU A 23 9.28 53.52 23.55
C GLU A 23 9.77 52.09 23.27
N CYS A 24 10.26 51.83 22.06
CA CYS A 24 10.80 50.52 21.67
C CYS A 24 12.25 50.28 22.10
N LYS A 25 12.98 51.35 22.45
CA LYS A 25 14.41 51.34 22.81
C LYS A 25 15.32 50.79 21.70
N VAL A 26 15.08 51.21 20.47
CA VAL A 26 15.84 50.79 19.27
C VAL A 26 16.24 51.97 18.40
N GLY A 27 17.33 51.82 17.65
CA GLY A 27 17.74 52.76 16.61
C GLY A 27 16.87 52.61 15.36
N ILE A 28 16.41 53.74 14.81
CA ILE A 28 15.51 53.80 13.65
C ILE A 28 16.01 54.80 12.60
N CYS A 29 15.71 54.55 11.33
CA CYS A 29 15.89 55.51 10.23
C CYS A 29 14.64 56.38 10.05
N MET A 30 14.68 57.34 9.12
CA MET A 30 13.53 58.19 8.80
C MET A 30 12.33 57.40 8.26
N GLU A 31 12.57 56.35 7.47
CA GLU A 31 11.48 55.52 6.91
C GLU A 31 10.72 54.76 7.99
N CYS A 32 11.41 54.24 9.00
CA CYS A 32 10.79 53.63 10.17
C CYS A 32 9.80 54.55 10.90
N ILE A 33 10.04 55.87 10.89
CA ILE A 33 9.17 56.85 11.57
C ILE A 33 7.84 57.00 10.84
N TYR A 34 7.87 56.93 9.50
CA TYR A 34 6.68 57.07 8.66
C TYR A 34 5.99 55.73 8.36
N SER A 35 6.70 54.60 8.50
CA SER A 35 6.16 53.26 8.26
C SER A 35 5.07 52.90 9.27
N ASP A 36 3.93 52.45 8.75
CA ASP A 36 2.78 51.97 9.54
C ASP A 36 3.09 50.69 10.32
N GLU A 37 4.17 49.98 10.00
CA GLU A 37 4.37 48.61 10.46
C GLU A 37 5.02 48.51 11.84
N HIS A 38 5.83 49.48 12.27
CA HIS A 38 6.71 49.28 13.43
C HIS A 38 6.73 50.41 14.46
N HIS A 39 6.77 51.69 14.04
CA HIS A 39 7.05 52.81 14.97
C HIS A 39 6.17 54.05 14.78
N ARG A 40 5.14 53.99 13.93
CA ARG A 40 4.23 55.11 13.74
C ARG A 40 3.55 55.50 15.05
N GLY A 41 3.75 56.75 15.46
CA GLY A 41 3.14 57.32 16.66
C GLY A 41 3.94 57.13 17.95
N HIS A 42 5.05 56.39 17.91
CA HIS A 42 5.96 56.31 19.05
C HIS A 42 6.78 57.59 19.21
N LYS A 43 7.17 57.90 20.45
CA LYS A 43 8.07 59.01 20.76
C LYS A 43 9.47 58.73 20.18
N VAL A 44 9.93 59.67 19.35
CA VAL A 44 11.25 59.64 18.71
C VAL A 44 12.14 60.68 19.34
N GLU A 45 13.36 60.27 19.70
CA GLU A 45 14.37 61.12 20.31
C GLU A 45 15.64 61.18 19.46
N LYS A 46 16.35 62.30 19.56
CA LYS A 46 17.67 62.46 18.95
C LYS A 46 18.67 61.53 19.64
N ILE A 47 19.53 60.89 18.85
CA ILE A 47 20.65 60.09 19.37
C ILE A 47 21.58 60.97 20.20
N ASN A 48 21.81 60.59 21.45
CA ASN A 48 22.74 61.25 22.36
C ASN A 48 23.48 60.20 23.20
N SER A 49 24.43 60.63 24.03
CA SER A 49 25.23 59.70 24.83
C SER A 49 24.41 58.90 25.85
N GLU A 50 23.37 59.50 26.43
CA GLU A 50 22.55 58.90 27.49
C GLU A 50 21.67 57.76 26.95
N ASN A 51 20.89 58.03 25.89
CA ASN A 51 20.02 57.01 25.30
C ASN A 51 20.79 55.92 24.56
N THR A 52 21.94 56.24 23.96
CA THR A 52 22.83 55.24 23.34
C THR A 52 23.41 54.30 24.40
N LEU A 53 23.87 54.84 25.53
CA LEU A 53 24.39 54.03 26.64
C LEU A 53 23.31 53.12 27.22
N MET A 54 22.08 53.62 27.35
CA MET A 54 20.94 52.82 27.81
C MET A 54 20.68 51.61 26.90
N ILE A 55 20.56 51.82 25.58
CA ILE A 55 20.32 50.74 24.61
C ILE A 55 21.51 49.77 24.57
N PHE A 56 22.73 50.29 24.61
CA PHE A 56 23.93 49.46 24.61
C PHE A 56 23.99 48.55 25.85
N ASN A 57 23.61 49.04 27.02
CA ASN A 57 23.55 48.22 28.23
C ASN A 57 22.49 47.12 28.12
N ILE A 58 21.31 47.41 27.55
CA ILE A 58 20.29 46.37 27.26
C ILE A 58 20.87 45.31 26.33
N PHE A 59 21.54 45.72 25.25
CA PHE A 59 22.17 44.78 24.34
C PHE A 59 23.23 43.93 25.04
N LYS A 60 24.14 44.56 25.78
CA LYS A 60 25.28 43.90 26.42
C LYS A 60 24.85 42.96 27.54
N ASP A 61 23.96 43.41 28.41
CA ASP A 61 23.64 42.72 29.66
C ASP A 61 22.51 41.68 29.45
N GLU A 62 21.56 41.96 28.55
CA GLU A 62 20.40 41.09 28.28
C GLU A 62 20.54 40.34 26.94
N ASN A 63 20.50 41.08 25.81
CA ASN A 63 20.31 40.45 24.49
C ASN A 63 21.52 39.61 24.04
N TYR A 64 22.75 40.04 24.32
CA TYR A 64 23.95 39.35 23.84
C TYR A 64 24.07 37.93 24.42
N ASN A 65 23.80 37.79 25.73
CA ASN A 65 23.81 36.48 26.38
C ASN A 65 22.68 35.58 25.84
N GLN A 66 21.49 36.15 25.64
CA GLN A 66 20.37 35.43 25.02
C GLN A 66 20.69 34.99 23.58
N LEU A 67 21.36 35.82 22.78
CA LEU A 67 21.78 35.45 21.42
C LEU A 67 22.77 34.27 21.43
N LEU A 68 23.70 34.23 22.39
CA LEU A 68 24.60 33.09 22.57
C LEU A 68 23.84 31.81 22.96
N GLU A 69 22.77 31.94 23.75
CA GLU A 69 21.89 30.83 24.09
C GLU A 69 21.06 30.37 22.89
N CYS A 70 20.39 31.29 22.18
CA CYS A 70 19.65 31.01 20.95
C CYS A 70 20.53 30.33 19.90
N LYS A 71 21.80 30.74 19.76
CA LYS A 71 22.76 30.07 18.86
C LYS A 71 22.93 28.59 19.23
N LYS A 72 23.15 28.29 20.52
CA LYS A 72 23.30 26.91 21.01
C LYS A 72 22.00 26.11 20.84
N GLU A 73 20.85 26.74 21.04
CA GLU A 73 19.54 26.09 20.83
C GLU A 73 19.30 25.77 19.35
N ASN A 74 19.62 26.69 18.45
CA ASN A 74 19.51 26.48 17.01
C ASN A 74 20.45 25.37 16.53
N GLU A 75 21.69 25.32 17.01
CA GLU A 75 22.64 24.23 16.68
C GLU A 75 22.12 22.86 17.17
N LYS A 76 21.51 22.80 18.37
CA LYS A 76 20.86 21.59 18.88
C LYS A 76 19.64 21.20 18.04
N LEU A 77 18.83 22.18 17.65
CA LEU A 77 17.64 21.96 16.83
C LEU A 77 18.02 21.46 15.43
N GLU A 78 19.05 22.04 14.81
CA GLU A 78 19.60 21.58 13.54
C GLU A 78 20.09 20.13 13.64
N THR A 79 20.85 19.80 14.69
CA THR A 79 21.32 18.43 14.93
C THR A 79 20.15 17.45 15.08
N LYS A 80 19.10 17.82 15.82
CA LYS A 80 17.89 17.01 16.00
C LYS A 80 17.11 16.85 14.69
N SER A 81 16.96 17.93 13.93
CA SER A 81 16.31 17.94 12.62
C SER A 81 17.02 16.99 11.65
N ASN A 82 18.35 17.10 11.54
CA ASN A 82 19.16 16.24 10.68
C ASN A 82 19.08 14.76 11.08
N LYS A 83 19.00 14.46 12.39
CA LYS A 83 18.80 13.09 12.86
C LYS A 83 17.43 12.54 12.44
N ILE A 84 16.35 13.29 12.65
CA ILE A 84 14.99 12.89 12.24
C ILE A 84 14.93 12.67 10.73
N TYR A 85 15.50 13.58 9.95
CA TYR A 85 15.53 13.46 8.49
C TYR A 85 16.27 12.19 8.03
N LYS A 86 17.42 11.86 8.63
CA LYS A 86 18.16 10.63 8.33
C LYS A 86 17.37 9.36 8.64
N GLU A 87 16.60 9.35 9.74
CA GLU A 87 15.71 8.22 10.06
C GLU A 87 14.59 8.07 9.01
N ILE A 88 14.02 9.19 8.55
CA ILE A 88 13.02 9.20 7.48
C ILE A 88 13.62 8.68 6.16
N GLU A 89 14.81 9.13 5.80
CA GLU A 89 15.51 8.74 4.57
C GLU A 89 15.86 7.24 4.56
N ALA A 90 16.34 6.72 5.69
CA ALA A 90 16.61 5.29 5.85
C ALA A 90 15.34 4.45 5.71
N ASN A 91 14.26 4.83 6.41
CA ASN A 91 12.97 4.16 6.31
C ASN A 91 12.40 4.23 4.89
N HIS A 92 12.52 5.38 4.23
CA HIS A 92 12.09 5.56 2.84
C HIS A 92 12.79 4.57 1.91
N THR A 93 14.11 4.45 2.03
CA THR A 93 14.91 3.51 1.24
C THR A 93 14.49 2.06 1.51
N GLU A 94 14.35 1.67 2.77
CA GLU A 94 13.90 0.32 3.15
C GLU A 94 12.49 -0.01 2.60
N TYR A 95 11.56 0.94 2.67
CA TYR A 95 10.21 0.75 2.13
C TYR A 95 10.20 0.63 0.61
N LEU A 96 11.04 1.41 -0.10
CA LEU A 96 11.20 1.27 -1.54
C LEU A 96 11.70 -0.12 -1.92
N GLU A 97 12.75 -0.61 -1.27
CA GLU A 97 13.30 -1.94 -1.52
C GLU A 97 12.28 -3.05 -1.24
N LYS A 98 11.51 -2.93 -0.14
CA LYS A 98 10.42 -3.86 0.20
C LYS A 98 9.33 -3.87 -0.86
N ILE A 99 8.89 -2.70 -1.31
CA ILE A 99 7.88 -2.57 -2.37
C ILE A 99 8.40 -3.22 -3.66
N GLU A 100 9.61 -2.86 -4.09
CA GLU A 100 10.19 -3.40 -5.32
C GLU A 100 10.32 -4.93 -5.27
N TYR A 101 10.82 -5.46 -4.14
CA TYR A 101 10.96 -6.90 -3.92
C TYR A 101 9.61 -7.61 -3.99
N THR A 102 8.60 -7.13 -3.25
CA THR A 102 7.27 -7.76 -3.23
C THR A 102 6.62 -7.77 -4.61
N PHE A 103 6.67 -6.66 -5.36
CA PHE A 103 6.11 -6.63 -6.71
C PHE A 103 6.93 -7.47 -7.70
N LYS A 104 8.24 -7.61 -7.51
CA LYS A 104 9.06 -8.54 -8.30
C LYS A 104 8.62 -9.99 -8.10
N GLN A 105 8.35 -10.40 -6.86
CA GLN A 105 7.83 -11.74 -6.58
C GLN A 105 6.47 -11.97 -7.25
N LEU A 106 5.55 -10.98 -7.16
CA LEU A 106 4.25 -11.07 -7.81
C LEU A 106 4.36 -11.23 -9.33
N ARG A 107 5.22 -10.43 -9.99
CA ARG A 107 5.47 -10.55 -11.44
C ARG A 107 5.99 -11.93 -11.83
N ASN A 108 6.94 -12.48 -11.06
CA ASN A 108 7.48 -13.82 -11.34
C ASN A 108 6.39 -14.90 -11.29
N ILE A 109 5.47 -14.81 -10.32
CA ILE A 109 4.35 -15.74 -10.20
C ILE A 109 3.43 -15.62 -11.43
N LEU A 110 3.03 -14.40 -11.80
CA LEU A 110 2.16 -14.16 -12.95
C LEU A 110 2.79 -14.66 -14.26
N GLU A 111 4.06 -14.33 -14.49
CA GLU A 111 4.81 -14.77 -15.67
C GLU A 111 4.94 -16.30 -15.73
N THR A 112 5.18 -16.93 -14.59
CA THR A 112 5.25 -18.41 -14.51
C THR A 112 3.91 -19.04 -14.87
N GLN A 113 2.80 -18.52 -14.32
CA GLN A 113 1.46 -19.01 -14.61
C GLN A 113 1.09 -18.81 -16.08
N GLU A 114 1.38 -17.63 -16.64
CA GLU A 114 1.15 -17.33 -18.05
C GLU A 114 1.89 -18.32 -18.96
N LYS A 115 3.22 -18.48 -18.77
CA LYS A 115 4.04 -19.40 -19.56
C LYS A 115 3.57 -20.84 -19.44
N ASP A 116 3.17 -21.27 -18.24
CA ASP A 116 2.68 -22.62 -18.02
C ASP A 116 1.39 -22.90 -18.82
N LYS A 117 0.43 -21.96 -18.80
CA LYS A 117 -0.83 -22.11 -19.53
C LYS A 117 -0.64 -22.04 -21.05
N ILE A 118 0.22 -21.15 -21.53
CA ILE A 118 0.59 -21.09 -22.96
C ILE A 118 1.21 -22.42 -23.39
N ARG A 119 2.16 -22.96 -22.62
CA ARG A 119 2.80 -24.24 -22.91
C ARG A 119 1.80 -25.38 -22.97
N GLN A 120 0.82 -25.45 -22.06
CA GLN A 120 -0.24 -26.47 -22.11
C GLN A 120 -1.05 -26.42 -23.41
N LEU A 121 -1.37 -25.21 -23.89
CA LEU A 121 -2.07 -25.04 -25.17
C LEU A 121 -1.23 -25.49 -26.36
N ILE A 122 0.05 -25.11 -26.38
CA ILE A 122 1.00 -25.50 -27.43
C ILE A 122 1.14 -27.02 -27.47
N THR A 123 1.40 -27.66 -26.32
CA THR A 123 1.56 -29.12 -26.25
C THR A 123 0.32 -29.87 -26.72
N CYS A 124 -0.89 -29.37 -26.41
CA CYS A 124 -2.11 -30.00 -26.88
C CYS A 124 -2.29 -29.85 -28.41
N LEU A 125 -1.87 -28.72 -28.98
CA LEU A 125 -1.86 -28.53 -30.43
C LEU A 125 -0.84 -29.45 -31.11
N GLU A 126 0.38 -29.56 -30.58
CA GLU A 126 1.42 -30.45 -31.10
C GLU A 126 0.96 -31.92 -31.11
N GLN A 127 0.27 -32.38 -30.06
CA GLN A 127 -0.34 -33.71 -30.02
C GLN A 127 -1.41 -33.91 -31.11
N ASN A 128 -2.24 -32.89 -31.34
CA ASN A 128 -3.23 -32.94 -32.41
C ASN A 128 -2.57 -32.97 -33.80
N GLU A 129 -1.47 -32.24 -34.00
CA GLU A 129 -0.69 -32.26 -35.24
C GLU A 129 -0.07 -33.64 -35.50
N GLU A 130 0.50 -34.27 -34.47
CA GLU A 130 1.03 -35.64 -34.53
C GLU A 130 -0.05 -36.65 -34.89
N ASN A 131 -1.21 -36.57 -34.21
CA ASN A 131 -2.36 -37.41 -34.51
C ASN A 131 -2.85 -37.21 -35.95
N ASN A 132 -2.94 -35.95 -36.41
CA ASN A 132 -3.33 -35.63 -37.78
C ASN A 132 -2.37 -36.21 -38.82
N SER A 133 -1.06 -36.08 -38.59
CA SER A 133 -0.02 -36.63 -39.48
C SER A 133 -0.12 -38.15 -39.56
N THR A 134 -0.31 -38.82 -38.41
CA THR A 134 -0.46 -40.28 -38.33
C THR A 134 -1.69 -40.76 -39.10
N ILE A 135 -2.85 -40.13 -38.88
CA ILE A 135 -4.10 -40.46 -39.57
C ILE A 135 -3.96 -40.23 -41.08
N LYS A 136 -3.40 -39.08 -41.48
CA LYS A 136 -3.19 -38.74 -42.88
C LYS A 136 -2.31 -39.76 -43.59
N ASN A 137 -1.17 -40.12 -43.00
CA ASN A 137 -0.24 -41.10 -43.59
C ASN A 137 -0.87 -42.49 -43.72
N LEU A 138 -1.64 -42.92 -42.71
CA LEU A 138 -2.36 -44.18 -42.76
C LEU A 138 -3.36 -44.19 -43.92
N LEU A 139 -4.23 -43.19 -43.99
CA LEU A 139 -5.27 -43.08 -45.02
C LEU A 139 -4.68 -42.93 -46.42
N GLU A 140 -3.58 -42.19 -46.59
CA GLU A 140 -2.92 -42.02 -47.88
C GLU A 140 -2.36 -43.35 -48.42
N ASN A 141 -1.71 -44.15 -47.56
CA ASN A 141 -1.19 -45.46 -47.95
C ASN A 141 -2.30 -46.45 -48.32
N GLU A 142 -3.42 -46.40 -47.61
CA GLU A 142 -4.57 -47.22 -47.91
C GLU A 142 -5.26 -46.79 -49.20
N LEU A 143 -5.48 -45.49 -49.41
CA LEU A 143 -6.04 -44.96 -50.66
C LEU A 143 -5.20 -45.39 -51.86
N LYS A 144 -3.86 -45.27 -51.78
CA LYS A 144 -2.96 -45.80 -52.83
C LYS A 144 -3.20 -47.28 -53.11
N THR A 145 -3.39 -48.09 -52.07
CA THR A 145 -3.66 -49.53 -52.21
C THR A 145 -5.04 -49.78 -52.83
N ILE A 146 -6.06 -49.04 -52.42
CA ILE A 146 -7.43 -49.13 -52.98
C ILE A 146 -7.42 -48.74 -54.46
N ASP A 147 -6.78 -47.62 -54.81
CA ASP A 147 -6.71 -47.13 -56.18
C ASP A 147 -6.01 -48.14 -57.09
N LEU A 148 -4.86 -48.68 -56.65
CA LEU A 148 -4.13 -49.74 -57.37
C LEU A 148 -5.00 -50.98 -57.65
N ILE A 149 -5.76 -51.45 -56.65
CA ILE A 149 -6.60 -52.64 -56.79
C ILE A 149 -7.82 -52.33 -57.67
N THR A 150 -8.53 -51.23 -57.38
CA THR A 150 -9.77 -50.88 -58.07
C THR A 150 -9.53 -50.55 -59.54
N GLU A 151 -8.48 -49.81 -59.86
CA GLU A 151 -8.10 -49.48 -61.24
C GLU A 151 -7.74 -50.76 -62.03
N LYS A 152 -6.95 -51.65 -61.44
CA LYS A 152 -6.50 -52.89 -62.08
C LYS A 152 -7.64 -53.82 -62.47
N TYR A 153 -8.70 -53.88 -61.66
CA TYR A 153 -9.83 -54.79 -61.89
C TYR A 153 -11.09 -54.12 -62.46
N LYS A 154 -11.12 -52.79 -62.58
CA LYS A 154 -12.29 -51.97 -62.97
C LYS A 154 -13.12 -52.54 -64.13
N ASN A 155 -12.45 -52.95 -65.20
CA ASN A 155 -13.10 -53.42 -66.44
C ASN A 155 -12.91 -54.91 -66.72
N SER A 156 -12.11 -55.61 -65.91
CA SER A 156 -11.70 -56.99 -66.16
C SER A 156 -12.27 -57.98 -65.14
N LEU A 157 -12.75 -57.52 -63.97
CA LEU A 157 -13.13 -58.39 -62.85
C LEU A 157 -14.08 -59.53 -63.24
N ASN A 158 -15.15 -59.23 -63.98
CA ASN A 158 -16.16 -60.22 -64.38
C ASN A 158 -15.69 -61.18 -65.49
N THR A 159 -14.56 -60.89 -66.14
CA THR A 159 -14.00 -61.70 -67.24
C THR A 159 -12.89 -62.64 -66.78
N ILE A 160 -12.46 -62.53 -65.51
CA ILE A 160 -11.38 -63.35 -64.97
C ILE A 160 -11.89 -64.77 -64.65
N ASP A 161 -11.41 -65.76 -65.41
CA ASP A 161 -11.52 -67.19 -65.06
C ASP A 161 -10.27 -67.63 -64.28
N ILE A 162 -10.40 -67.72 -62.95
CA ILE A 162 -9.30 -68.11 -62.05
C ILE A 162 -8.81 -69.54 -62.34
N ILE A 163 -9.70 -70.46 -62.72
CA ILE A 163 -9.35 -71.87 -62.97
C ILE A 163 -8.46 -71.94 -64.22
N GLN A 164 -8.81 -71.21 -65.28
CA GLN A 164 -7.97 -71.11 -66.47
C GLN A 164 -6.61 -70.45 -66.16
N LEU A 165 -6.58 -69.38 -65.37
CA LEU A 165 -5.32 -68.74 -64.97
C LEU A 165 -4.40 -69.68 -64.20
N PHE A 166 -4.96 -70.49 -63.29
CA PHE A 166 -4.20 -71.49 -62.53
C PHE A 166 -3.70 -72.64 -63.40
N ASN A 167 -4.54 -73.18 -64.29
CA ASN A 167 -4.18 -74.27 -65.19
C ASN A 167 -3.12 -73.86 -66.22
N ASN A 168 -3.24 -72.66 -66.79
CA ASN A 168 -2.24 -72.12 -67.72
C ASN A 168 -0.88 -71.93 -67.06
N ASN A 169 -0.85 -71.60 -65.76
CA ASN A 169 0.39 -71.50 -65.00
C ASN A 169 1.09 -72.87 -64.85
N ASN A 170 0.35 -73.92 -64.49
CA ASN A 170 0.91 -75.27 -64.38
C ASN A 170 1.42 -75.83 -65.72
N ASN A 171 0.72 -75.55 -66.83
CA ASN A 171 1.14 -76.00 -68.16
C ASN A 171 2.40 -75.28 -68.69
N ASN A 172 2.58 -73.99 -68.36
CA ASN A 172 3.76 -73.21 -68.79
C ASN A 172 5.04 -73.54 -68.03
N ASN A 173 4.96 -74.14 -66.84
CA ASN A 173 6.15 -74.53 -66.07
C ASN A 173 7.03 -75.59 -66.78
N ASN A 174 6.54 -76.21 -67.86
CA ASN A 174 7.30 -77.12 -68.70
C ASN A 174 8.09 -76.45 -69.85
N ASN A 175 7.90 -75.15 -70.10
CA ASN A 175 8.57 -74.44 -71.19
C ASN A 175 9.26 -73.19 -70.63
N ASN A 176 10.59 -73.17 -70.71
CA ASN A 176 11.51 -72.26 -70.02
C ASN A 176 11.49 -70.80 -70.53
N ASN A 177 10.33 -70.25 -70.88
CA ASN A 177 10.22 -68.91 -71.42
C ASN A 177 8.97 -68.18 -70.93
N ASN A 178 9.22 -67.04 -70.27
CA ASN A 178 8.29 -65.98 -69.91
C ASN A 178 7.56 -66.08 -68.54
N ASN A 179 8.34 -65.83 -67.48
CA ASN A 179 8.01 -65.85 -66.06
C ASN A 179 6.95 -64.80 -65.58
N ASN A 180 6.44 -63.93 -66.46
CA ASN A 180 5.55 -62.83 -66.06
C ASN A 180 4.06 -63.18 -66.06
N ASN A 181 3.61 -64.13 -66.89
CA ASN A 181 2.20 -64.54 -66.90
C ASN A 181 1.84 -65.57 -65.82
N THR A 182 2.84 -66.29 -65.32
CA THR A 182 2.70 -67.44 -64.40
C THR A 182 2.17 -67.04 -63.01
N LEU A 183 2.40 -65.81 -62.54
CA LEU A 183 2.06 -65.42 -61.16
C LEU A 183 0.79 -64.57 -60.99
N LYS A 184 -0.02 -64.37 -62.05
CA LYS A 184 -1.24 -63.54 -61.99
C LYS A 184 -2.24 -63.99 -60.93
N HIS A 185 -2.41 -65.31 -60.76
CA HIS A 185 -3.32 -65.86 -59.74
C HIS A 185 -2.85 -65.53 -58.32
N LEU A 186 -1.54 -65.55 -58.02
CA LEU A 186 -1.00 -65.16 -56.71
C LEU A 186 -1.21 -63.68 -56.41
N GLU A 187 -1.08 -62.82 -57.43
CA GLU A 187 -1.34 -61.39 -57.27
C GLU A 187 -2.81 -61.11 -56.92
N ILE A 188 -3.76 -61.82 -57.55
CA ILE A 188 -5.19 -61.74 -57.21
C ILE A 188 -5.41 -62.15 -55.74
N LEU A 189 -4.77 -63.23 -55.27
CA LEU A 189 -4.85 -63.65 -53.87
C LEU A 189 -4.29 -62.58 -52.91
N LYS A 190 -3.16 -61.95 -53.25
CA LYS A 190 -2.58 -60.83 -52.49
C LYS A 190 -3.54 -59.64 -52.40
N HIS A 191 -4.09 -59.19 -53.53
CA HIS A 191 -5.04 -58.08 -53.56
C HIS A 191 -6.36 -58.41 -52.84
N SER A 192 -6.83 -59.64 -52.95
CA SER A 192 -8.00 -60.12 -52.19
C SER A 192 -7.73 -60.02 -50.69
N TYR A 193 -6.56 -60.46 -50.22
CA TYR A 193 -6.21 -60.37 -48.81
C TYR A 193 -6.09 -58.92 -48.32
N GLN A 194 -5.40 -58.05 -49.08
CA GLN A 194 -5.30 -56.61 -48.76
C GLN A 194 -6.67 -55.94 -48.70
N SER A 195 -7.56 -56.27 -49.64
CA SER A 195 -8.94 -55.75 -49.66
C SER A 195 -9.73 -56.17 -48.42
N ILE A 196 -9.57 -57.43 -47.98
CA ILE A 196 -10.21 -57.94 -46.75
C ILE A 196 -9.74 -57.14 -45.53
N LEU A 197 -8.43 -56.87 -45.40
CA LEU A 197 -7.89 -56.09 -44.28
C LEU A 197 -8.49 -54.69 -44.24
N ILE A 198 -8.44 -53.97 -45.36
CA ILE A 198 -8.98 -52.60 -45.49
C ILE A 198 -10.48 -52.54 -45.15
N VAL A 199 -11.27 -53.52 -45.62
CA VAL A 199 -12.71 -53.60 -45.36
C VAL A 199 -12.99 -53.89 -43.89
N LYS A 200 -12.24 -54.81 -43.27
CA LYS A 200 -12.41 -55.15 -41.84
C LYS A 200 -12.09 -53.96 -40.92
N GLU A 201 -11.11 -53.15 -41.27
CA GLU A 201 -10.69 -52.00 -40.45
C GLU A 201 -11.56 -50.75 -40.65
N LYS A 202 -12.45 -50.73 -41.64
CA LYS A 202 -13.29 -49.57 -42.00
C LYS A 202 -14.04 -48.99 -40.80
N GLU A 203 -14.63 -49.84 -39.96
CA GLU A 203 -15.40 -49.37 -38.79
C GLU A 203 -14.50 -48.84 -37.69
N GLN A 204 -13.35 -49.49 -37.46
CA GLN A 204 -12.40 -49.11 -36.43
C GLN A 204 -11.74 -47.75 -36.71
N LYS A 205 -11.63 -47.35 -37.98
CA LYS A 205 -11.05 -46.05 -38.38
C LYS A 205 -11.79 -44.83 -37.84
N LYS A 206 -13.10 -44.94 -37.58
CA LYS A 206 -13.85 -43.85 -36.93
C LYS A 206 -13.26 -43.49 -35.56
N ASN A 207 -12.68 -44.48 -34.87
CA ASN A 207 -12.07 -44.29 -33.56
C ASN A 207 -10.71 -43.58 -33.62
N LEU A 208 -10.09 -43.46 -34.80
CA LEU A 208 -8.83 -42.70 -34.94
C LEU A 208 -9.03 -41.22 -34.59
N LEU A 209 -10.22 -40.68 -34.84
CA LEU A 209 -10.56 -39.31 -34.51
C LEU A 209 -10.69 -39.06 -33.00
N CYS A 210 -10.80 -40.12 -32.18
CA CYS A 210 -10.87 -39.98 -30.73
C CYS A 210 -9.56 -39.50 -30.10
N GLY A 211 -8.44 -39.53 -30.83
CA GLY A 211 -7.16 -38.99 -30.36
C GLY A 211 -7.10 -37.45 -30.32
N TYR A 212 -8.03 -36.76 -30.97
CA TYR A 212 -8.03 -35.29 -30.95
C TYR A 212 -8.52 -34.73 -29.62
N HIS A 213 -7.79 -33.74 -29.12
CA HIS A 213 -8.14 -33.00 -27.93
C HIS A 213 -8.62 -31.59 -28.28
N LYS A 214 -9.85 -31.25 -27.90
CA LYS A 214 -10.34 -29.87 -28.00
C LYS A 214 -9.86 -29.07 -26.80
N THR A 215 -9.19 -27.95 -27.06
CA THR A 215 -8.80 -26.98 -26.03
C THR A 215 -9.78 -25.81 -26.00
N ASN A 216 -10.18 -25.39 -24.80
CA ASN A 216 -10.90 -24.15 -24.57
C ASN A 216 -10.18 -23.39 -23.45
N VAL A 217 -10.05 -22.08 -23.60
CA VAL A 217 -9.50 -21.21 -22.56
C VAL A 217 -10.63 -20.38 -21.98
N THR A 218 -10.84 -20.46 -20.67
CA THR A 218 -11.79 -19.64 -19.93
C THR A 218 -11.04 -18.86 -18.86
N PHE A 219 -11.33 -17.57 -18.77
CA PHE A 219 -10.80 -16.72 -17.71
C PHE A 219 -11.86 -16.60 -16.61
N GLY A 220 -11.46 -16.85 -15.37
CA GLY A 220 -12.35 -16.71 -14.21
C GLY A 220 -12.61 -15.25 -13.86
N ASP A 221 -13.76 -14.98 -13.22
CA ASP A 221 -14.14 -13.65 -12.74
C ASP A 221 -13.19 -13.14 -11.64
N GLU A 222 -12.46 -14.05 -11.00
CA GLU A 222 -11.49 -13.76 -9.95
C GLU A 222 -10.37 -12.84 -10.41
N ILE A 223 -10.08 -12.77 -11.72
CA ILE A 223 -9.06 -11.86 -12.27
C ILE A 223 -9.38 -10.39 -11.93
N LYS A 224 -10.66 -9.99 -11.99
CA LYS A 224 -11.06 -8.62 -11.63
C LYS A 224 -10.90 -8.38 -10.12
N SER A 225 -11.26 -9.36 -9.30
CA SER A 225 -11.07 -9.28 -7.85
C SER A 225 -9.59 -9.15 -7.48
N ILE A 226 -8.70 -9.90 -8.15
CA ILE A 226 -7.24 -9.79 -7.96
C ILE A 226 -6.77 -8.38 -8.29
N GLN A 227 -7.23 -7.77 -9.39
CA GLN A 227 -6.87 -6.40 -9.76
C GLN A 227 -7.27 -5.39 -8.68
N GLU A 228 -8.51 -5.49 -8.17
CA GLU A 228 -8.99 -4.60 -7.10
C GLU A 228 -8.22 -4.80 -5.79
N ASN A 229 -7.90 -6.05 -5.44
CA ASN A 229 -7.17 -6.38 -4.22
C ASN A 229 -5.72 -5.89 -4.26
N ILE A 230 -5.04 -5.99 -5.42
CA ILE A 230 -3.67 -5.48 -5.58
C ILE A 230 -3.61 -3.98 -5.27
N ASN A 231 -4.58 -3.20 -5.74
CA ASN A 231 -4.63 -1.75 -5.48
C ASN A 231 -4.79 -1.41 -3.98
N LYS A 232 -5.45 -2.27 -3.20
CA LYS A 232 -5.63 -2.09 -1.76
C LYS A 232 -4.48 -2.64 -0.91
N THR A 233 -3.58 -3.43 -1.51
CA THR A 233 -2.56 -4.18 -0.76
C THR A 233 -1.42 -3.31 -0.26
N VAL A 234 -1.06 -2.25 -1.00
CA VAL A 234 -0.01 -1.30 -0.59
C VAL A 234 -0.63 0.07 -0.35
N VAL A 235 -0.68 0.47 0.92
CA VAL A 235 -1.16 1.80 1.34
C VAL A 235 0.03 2.63 1.79
N VAL A 236 0.17 3.82 1.22
CA VAL A 236 1.11 4.83 1.70
C VAL A 236 0.33 5.81 2.57
N GLU A 237 0.43 5.65 3.89
CA GLU A 237 -0.17 6.59 4.83
C GLU A 237 0.79 7.76 5.07
N LYS A 238 0.28 8.98 4.92
CA LYS A 238 1.02 10.20 5.28
C LYS A 238 0.68 10.56 6.72
N GLY A 239 1.48 10.08 7.66
CA GLY A 239 1.47 10.59 9.03
C GLY A 239 2.38 11.81 9.15
N SER A 240 1.95 12.84 9.90
CA SER A 240 2.87 13.88 10.32
C SER A 240 3.73 13.33 11.47
N ILE A 241 5.03 13.19 11.27
CA ILE A 241 5.97 12.90 12.38
C ILE A 241 5.98 14.09 13.36
N TYR A 242 5.74 15.28 12.81
CA TYR A 242 5.55 16.53 13.49
C TYR A 242 4.07 16.91 13.43
N HIS A 243 3.31 16.74 14.51
CA HIS A 243 2.27 17.73 14.75
C HIS A 243 3.04 19.04 14.94
N PRO A 244 2.78 20.09 14.15
CA PRO A 244 3.40 21.37 14.42
C PRO A 244 3.20 21.65 15.92
N ASN A 245 4.23 22.15 16.60
CA ASN A 245 3.99 22.99 17.77
C ASN A 245 2.98 24.01 17.26
N ILE A 246 1.69 23.76 17.51
CA ILE A 246 0.64 24.70 17.18
C ILE A 246 1.10 25.92 17.96
N SER A 247 1.48 26.97 17.24
CA SER A 247 1.89 28.25 17.84
C SER A 247 0.78 28.76 18.76
N GLU A 248 -0.45 28.34 18.51
CA GLU A 248 -1.54 28.33 19.46
C GLU A 248 -1.31 27.20 20.47
N LYS A 249 -0.89 27.56 21.68
CA LYS A 249 -0.84 26.66 22.85
C LYS A 249 -2.21 26.02 23.17
N THR A 250 -3.25 26.36 22.40
CA THR A 250 -4.62 25.91 22.59
C THR A 250 -5.25 25.45 21.26
N ILE A 251 -6.22 24.54 21.35
CA ILE A 251 -7.07 24.06 20.25
C ILE A 251 -8.53 24.20 20.68
N LYS A 252 -9.41 24.67 19.79
CA LYS A 252 -10.85 24.77 20.07
C LYS A 252 -11.61 23.61 19.43
N ILE A 253 -12.34 22.85 20.23
CA ILE A 253 -13.19 21.74 19.78
C ILE A 253 -14.57 21.90 20.42
N ASP A 254 -15.61 21.92 19.59
CA ASP A 254 -17.01 22.18 20.00
C ASP A 254 -17.17 23.43 20.89
N GLY A 255 -16.40 24.48 20.59
CA GLY A 255 -16.40 25.74 21.33
C GLY A 255 -15.64 25.70 22.66
N VAL A 256 -15.10 24.55 23.07
CA VAL A 256 -14.25 24.40 24.26
C VAL A 256 -12.79 24.55 23.84
N GLU A 257 -12.05 25.38 24.55
CA GLU A 257 -10.62 25.60 24.33
C GLU A 257 -9.79 24.67 25.21
N PHE A 258 -8.92 23.88 24.59
CA PHE A 258 -8.03 22.92 25.23
C PHE A 258 -6.59 23.38 25.09
N PHE A 259 -5.83 23.38 26.18
CA PHE A 259 -4.39 23.57 26.11
C PHE A 259 -3.72 22.33 25.53
N TYR A 260 -2.90 22.48 24.50
CA TYR A 260 -2.18 21.36 23.91
C TYR A 260 -0.97 20.99 24.78
N PHE A 261 -0.96 19.77 25.31
CA PHE A 261 0.15 19.29 26.13
C PHE A 261 1.38 18.99 25.25
N GLN A 262 2.52 19.54 25.65
CA GLN A 262 3.83 19.27 25.05
C GLN A 262 4.68 18.44 26.01
N GLU A 263 5.33 17.40 25.49
CA GLU A 263 6.19 16.53 26.28
C GLU A 263 7.31 17.32 26.98
N GLY A 264 7.42 17.17 28.30
CA GLY A 264 8.39 17.87 29.13
C GLY A 264 8.02 19.31 29.51
N CYS A 265 6.86 19.82 29.06
CA CYS A 265 6.39 21.15 29.42
C CYS A 265 5.25 21.08 30.45
N PRO A 266 5.40 21.67 31.65
CA PRO A 266 4.31 21.72 32.62
C PRO A 266 3.14 22.55 32.08
N VAL A 267 1.92 22.06 32.28
CA VAL A 267 0.71 22.80 31.94
C VAL A 267 0.54 23.96 32.92
N PRO A 268 0.29 25.21 32.45
CA PRO A 268 0.11 26.35 33.33
C PRO A 268 -1.03 26.16 34.33
N TYR A 269 -0.84 26.66 35.55
CA TYR A 269 -1.90 26.69 36.55
C TYR A 269 -3.12 27.48 36.04
N GLY A 270 -4.32 26.97 36.33
CA GLY A 270 -5.59 27.58 35.92
C GLY A 270 -6.16 27.02 34.61
N ILE A 271 -5.37 26.25 33.84
CA ILE A 271 -5.90 25.49 32.71
C ILE A 271 -6.81 24.37 33.24
N SER A 272 -8.00 24.27 32.65
CA SER A 272 -9.03 23.28 33.01
C SER A 272 -9.20 22.16 31.99
N CYS A 273 -8.84 22.40 30.73
CA CYS A 273 -9.00 21.49 29.60
C CYS A 273 -7.66 21.29 28.89
N VAL A 274 -7.24 20.04 28.73
CA VAL A 274 -5.95 19.67 28.10
C VAL A 274 -6.19 18.70 26.96
N ALA A 275 -5.55 18.94 25.82
CA ALA A 275 -5.51 18.03 24.68
C ALA A 275 -4.15 17.32 24.59
N LEU A 276 -4.18 16.01 24.36
CA LEU A 276 -3.02 15.14 24.18
C LEU A 276 -3.09 14.59 22.75
N GLY A 277 -2.09 14.86 21.93
CA GLY A 277 -2.04 14.38 20.54
C GLY A 277 -0.65 13.98 20.10
N GLY A 278 -0.59 13.28 18.96
CA GLY A 278 0.66 12.88 18.32
C GLY A 278 1.46 11.83 19.08
N ILE A 279 2.79 11.90 18.97
CA ILE A 279 3.72 10.96 19.59
C ILE A 279 4.23 11.57 20.90
N ILE A 280 3.63 11.16 22.02
CA ILE A 280 4.15 11.45 23.36
C ILE A 280 4.94 10.22 23.82
N LYS A 281 6.27 10.33 23.91
CA LYS A 281 7.11 9.20 24.32
C LYS A 281 7.05 8.98 25.83
N PHE A 282 7.09 10.06 26.58
CA PHE A 282 6.98 10.06 28.03
C PHE A 282 5.88 11.02 28.49
N PHE A 283 4.89 10.49 29.22
CA PHE A 283 3.84 11.28 29.83
C PHE A 283 4.01 11.28 31.35
N ASP A 284 4.39 12.43 31.89
CA ASP A 284 4.44 12.63 33.34
C ASP A 284 3.17 13.34 33.81
N LYS A 285 2.40 12.64 34.66
CA LYS A 285 1.19 13.20 35.26
C LYS A 285 1.47 14.35 36.21
N GLU A 286 2.69 14.48 36.75
CA GLU A 286 3.08 15.59 37.62
C GLU A 286 3.15 16.93 36.88
N LEU A 287 3.28 16.88 35.55
CA LEU A 287 3.20 18.07 34.68
C LEU A 287 1.77 18.58 34.48
N ILE A 288 0.77 17.87 34.99
CA ILE A 288 -0.64 18.23 34.89
C ILE A 288 -1.14 18.78 36.25
N PRO A 289 -1.44 20.09 36.36
CA PRO A 289 -1.90 20.65 37.61
C PRO A 289 -3.30 20.12 37.96
N GLY A 290 -3.60 20.09 39.26
CA GLY A 290 -4.91 19.66 39.78
C GLY A 290 -6.10 20.50 39.29
N SER A 291 -5.85 21.64 38.63
CA SER A 291 -6.89 22.45 37.98
C SER A 291 -7.45 21.83 36.70
N VAL A 292 -6.80 20.80 36.13
CA VAL A 292 -7.28 20.15 34.91
C VAL A 292 -8.36 19.12 35.23
N HIS A 293 -9.53 19.32 34.62
CA HIS A 293 -10.73 18.50 34.82
C HIS A 293 -11.18 17.77 33.55
N THR A 294 -10.70 18.19 32.38
CA THR A 294 -11.09 17.62 31.09
C THR A 294 -9.86 17.27 30.27
N PHE A 295 -9.80 16.03 29.78
CA PHE A 295 -8.82 15.58 28.81
C PHE A 295 -9.46 15.34 27.44
N PHE A 296 -8.71 15.64 26.38
CA PHE A 296 -9.00 15.21 25.02
C PHE A 296 -7.81 14.40 24.50
N LEU A 297 -8.02 13.12 24.23
CA LEU A 297 -7.07 12.25 23.55
C LEU A 297 -7.32 12.36 22.04
N LEU A 298 -6.50 13.13 21.33
CA LEU A 298 -6.69 13.43 19.91
C LEU A 298 -6.45 12.19 19.04
N ASP A 299 -6.96 12.26 17.81
CA ASP A 299 -6.71 11.26 16.77
C ASP A 299 -5.20 11.08 16.57
N GLY A 300 -4.78 9.82 16.39
CA GLY A 300 -3.37 9.48 16.19
C GLY A 300 -2.51 9.52 17.45
N LEU A 301 -3.07 9.75 18.65
CA LEU A 301 -2.29 9.69 19.90
C LEU A 301 -1.67 8.29 20.09
N ASN A 302 -0.34 8.22 20.12
CA ASN A 302 0.43 7.00 20.34
C ASN A 302 1.02 6.95 21.76
N LEU A 303 0.15 6.89 22.76
CA LEU A 303 0.52 6.79 24.17
C LEU A 303 -0.06 5.51 24.77
N ASN A 304 0.75 4.73 25.49
CA ASN A 304 0.24 3.59 26.25
C ASN A 304 -0.46 4.09 27.53
N ILE A 305 -1.77 4.27 27.45
CA ILE A 305 -2.58 4.76 28.57
C ILE A 305 -2.78 3.60 29.55
N THR A 306 -2.13 3.67 30.71
CA THR A 306 -2.21 2.66 31.76
C THR A 306 -2.96 3.20 32.99
N MET A 307 -3.23 2.34 33.98
CA MET A 307 -3.90 2.77 35.20
C MET A 307 -3.08 3.86 35.89
N GLY A 308 -3.71 5.00 36.16
CA GLY A 308 -3.06 6.15 36.78
C GLY A 308 -2.28 7.06 35.82
N THR A 309 -2.28 6.78 34.50
CA THR A 309 -1.83 7.74 33.49
C THR A 309 -2.67 9.01 33.54
N ILE A 310 -3.99 8.89 33.58
CA ILE A 310 -4.89 10.05 33.67
C ILE A 310 -4.95 10.53 35.14
N PRO A 311 -4.65 11.81 35.45
CA PRO A 311 -4.72 12.36 36.81
C PRO A 311 -6.12 12.24 37.44
N LEU A 312 -6.19 12.05 38.76
CA LEU A 312 -7.45 11.92 39.50
C LEU A 312 -8.34 13.18 39.46
N SER A 313 -7.77 14.35 39.15
CA SER A 313 -8.50 15.60 38.96
C SER A 313 -9.39 15.55 37.71
N VAL A 314 -9.02 14.76 36.70
CA VAL A 314 -9.74 14.67 35.42
C VAL A 314 -11.07 13.93 35.61
N LYS A 315 -12.16 14.61 35.25
CA LYS A 315 -13.55 14.12 35.37
C LYS A 315 -14.15 13.76 34.02
N ASN A 316 -13.73 14.41 32.93
CA ASN A 316 -14.25 14.19 31.59
C ASN A 316 -13.11 13.80 30.65
N VAL A 317 -13.30 12.76 29.83
CA VAL A 317 -12.30 12.35 28.83
C VAL A 317 -12.97 12.16 27.48
N TYR A 318 -12.48 12.91 26.49
CA TYR A 318 -12.80 12.75 25.08
C TYR A 318 -11.75 11.88 24.41
N ILE A 319 -12.17 10.90 23.61
CA ILE A 319 -11.31 9.89 23.02
C ILE A 319 -11.56 9.89 21.51
N GLY A 320 -10.61 10.46 20.76
CA GLY A 320 -10.50 10.34 19.32
C GLY A 320 -9.95 8.97 18.91
N ASP A 321 -9.61 8.82 17.62
CA ASP A 321 -9.04 7.58 17.08
C ASP A 321 -7.55 7.42 17.47
N ILE A 322 -7.33 7.07 18.74
CA ILE A 322 -6.00 6.81 19.30
C ILE A 322 -5.36 5.57 18.65
N ILE A 323 -4.02 5.48 18.67
CA ILE A 323 -3.29 4.39 18.00
C ILE A 323 -3.27 3.10 18.84
N GLN A 324 -3.18 3.23 20.16
CA GLN A 324 -3.12 2.10 21.09
C GLN A 324 -4.50 1.88 21.74
N PRO A 325 -4.96 0.63 21.87
CA PRO A 325 -6.24 0.34 22.53
C PRO A 325 -6.18 0.68 24.03
N LEU A 326 -7.32 1.11 24.59
CA LEU A 326 -7.44 1.34 26.03
C LEU A 326 -7.39 0.00 26.80
N PRO A 327 -6.43 -0.22 27.71
CA PRO A 327 -6.45 -1.39 28.56
C PRO A 327 -7.58 -1.31 29.60
N GLN A 328 -7.95 -2.48 30.15
CA GLN A 328 -9.06 -2.67 31.09
C GLN A 328 -9.07 -1.71 32.31
N GLN A 329 -7.92 -1.22 32.74
CA GLN A 329 -7.79 -0.34 33.91
C GLN A 329 -7.39 1.10 33.56
N ALA A 330 -7.41 1.48 32.28
CA ALA A 330 -7.05 2.84 31.86
C ALA A 330 -8.04 3.90 32.36
N ILE A 331 -9.34 3.55 32.44
CA ILE A 331 -10.37 4.43 32.95
C ILE A 331 -10.33 4.38 34.49
N GLY A 332 -9.65 5.36 35.09
CA GLY A 332 -9.54 5.47 36.55
C GLY A 332 -10.82 6.00 37.21
N HIS A 333 -11.00 5.68 38.49
CA HIS A 333 -12.16 6.06 39.32
C HIS A 333 -12.47 7.57 39.38
N GLY A 334 -11.52 8.43 38.98
CA GLY A 334 -11.74 9.88 38.92
C GLY A 334 -12.64 10.33 37.76
N ILE A 335 -12.76 9.51 36.71
CA ILE A 335 -13.47 9.86 35.47
C ILE A 335 -14.96 9.61 35.64
N HIS A 336 -15.79 10.60 35.35
CA HIS A 336 -17.25 10.52 35.49
C HIS A 336 -17.96 10.50 34.14
N THR A 337 -17.32 11.05 33.10
CA THR A 337 -17.88 11.12 31.75
C THR A 337 -16.85 10.69 30.71
N LEU A 338 -17.25 9.78 29.82
CA LEU A 338 -16.46 9.38 28.65
C LEU A 338 -17.17 9.77 27.36
N TYR A 339 -16.39 10.24 26.40
CA TYR A 339 -16.84 10.50 25.03
C TYR A 339 -15.96 9.71 24.08
N PHE A 340 -16.52 8.72 23.39
CA PHE A 340 -15.89 8.08 22.24
C PHE A 340 -16.29 8.84 21.00
N LEU A 341 -15.34 9.44 20.30
CA LEU A 341 -15.62 10.30 19.15
C LEU A 341 -15.74 9.50 17.86
N ASN A 342 -16.18 10.18 16.81
CA ASN A 342 -16.31 9.59 15.47
C ASN A 342 -14.98 8.99 15.02
N GLY A 343 -15.03 7.80 14.42
CA GLY A 343 -13.83 7.13 13.88
C GLY A 343 -13.07 6.25 14.87
N PHE A 344 -13.37 6.27 16.17
CA PHE A 344 -12.71 5.39 17.15
C PHE A 344 -12.80 3.92 16.73
N ARG A 345 -11.64 3.28 16.51
CA ARG A 345 -11.56 1.94 15.88
C ARG A 345 -11.26 0.78 16.81
N HIS A 346 -10.94 1.03 18.09
CA HIS A 346 -10.56 -0.04 18.99
C HIS A 346 -11.78 -0.65 19.69
N GLU A 347 -11.84 -1.98 19.77
CA GLU A 347 -12.81 -2.65 20.63
C GLU A 347 -12.43 -2.43 22.11
N THR A 348 -13.41 -2.09 22.94
CA THR A 348 -13.21 -2.01 24.38
C THR A 348 -13.11 -3.43 24.95
N LYS A 349 -11.95 -3.80 25.51
CA LYS A 349 -11.72 -5.13 26.10
C LYS A 349 -12.64 -5.46 27.28
N VAL A 350 -13.27 -4.45 27.87
CA VAL A 350 -14.21 -4.60 28.98
C VAL A 350 -15.47 -3.82 28.68
N PRO A 351 -16.65 -4.43 28.89
CA PRO A 351 -17.91 -3.71 28.79
C PRO A 351 -17.88 -2.47 29.67
N ILE A 352 -18.27 -1.32 29.12
CA ILE A 352 -18.23 -0.05 29.86
C ILE A 352 -19.08 -0.11 31.13
N SER A 353 -20.07 -0.99 31.14
CA SER A 353 -20.93 -1.31 32.29
C SER A 353 -20.19 -1.70 33.58
N LYS A 354 -18.95 -2.20 33.50
CA LYS A 354 -18.18 -2.55 34.70
C LYS A 354 -17.64 -1.34 35.46
N TYR A 355 -17.67 -0.14 34.86
CA TYR A 355 -17.22 1.08 35.52
C TYR A 355 -18.40 1.77 36.24
N ASN A 356 -18.79 1.26 37.42
CA ASN A 356 -19.93 1.77 38.20
C ASN A 356 -19.84 3.26 38.62
N HIS A 357 -18.66 3.86 38.47
CA HIS A 357 -18.39 5.26 38.78
C HIS A 357 -18.64 6.20 37.59
N LEU A 358 -18.77 5.67 36.37
CA LEU A 358 -19.16 6.46 35.21
C LEU A 358 -20.62 6.88 35.34
N SER A 359 -20.85 8.18 35.23
CA SER A 359 -22.19 8.77 35.25
C SER A 359 -22.79 8.85 33.85
N LYS A 360 -21.95 9.07 32.83
CA LYS A 360 -22.35 9.33 31.45
C LYS A 360 -21.32 8.79 30.47
N VAL A 361 -21.81 8.22 29.37
CA VAL A 361 -20.99 7.71 28.27
C VAL A 361 -21.64 8.15 26.98
N TYR A 362 -20.89 8.83 26.13
CA TYR A 362 -21.31 9.26 24.80
C TYR A 362 -20.51 8.51 23.76
N ILE A 363 -21.20 8.02 22.73
CA ILE A 363 -20.61 7.22 21.65
C ILE A 363 -20.98 7.91 20.35
N GLY A 364 -19.97 8.40 19.63
CA GLY A 364 -20.09 8.91 18.28
C GLY A 364 -20.24 7.77 17.27
N ASN A 365 -20.05 8.08 16.00
CA ASN A 365 -20.01 7.09 14.93
C ASN A 365 -18.68 6.33 14.96
N THR A 366 -18.54 5.38 15.90
CA THR A 366 -17.33 4.57 16.08
C THR A 366 -17.26 3.46 15.02
N ILE A 367 -16.04 3.06 14.65
CA ILE A 367 -15.83 1.98 13.66
C ILE A 367 -16.03 0.62 14.30
N SER A 368 -15.57 0.48 15.55
CA SER A 368 -15.77 -0.74 16.35
C SER A 368 -16.95 -0.58 17.30
N PRO A 369 -17.78 -1.62 17.50
CA PRO A 369 -18.89 -1.57 18.44
C PRO A 369 -18.37 -1.44 19.87
N ILE A 370 -18.96 -0.52 20.62
CA ILE A 370 -18.67 -0.31 22.03
C ILE A 370 -19.80 -0.94 22.85
N GLU A 371 -19.47 -1.95 23.65
CA GLU A 371 -20.46 -2.64 24.47
C GLU A 371 -20.82 -1.81 25.72
N VAL A 372 -22.05 -1.28 25.73
CA VAL A 372 -22.61 -0.52 26.85
C VAL A 372 -23.84 -1.23 27.41
N ILE A 373 -23.69 -1.85 28.58
CA ILE A 373 -24.79 -2.48 29.31
C ILE A 373 -25.12 -1.60 30.53
N PHE A 374 -26.02 -0.64 30.42
CA PHE A 374 -26.43 0.12 31.59
C PHE A 374 -27.28 -0.73 32.54
N GLN A 375 -26.88 -0.85 33.81
CA GLN A 375 -27.79 -1.28 34.87
C GLN A 375 -28.57 -0.05 35.35
N ASN A 376 -29.82 0.10 34.90
CA ASN A 376 -30.85 1.00 35.44
C ASN A 376 -30.35 2.35 36.01
N LYS A 377 -29.94 3.27 35.15
CA LYS A 377 -30.04 4.71 35.42
C LYS A 377 -30.64 5.36 34.19
N TYR A 378 -31.74 6.06 34.40
CA TYR A 378 -32.60 6.72 33.41
C TYR A 378 -31.79 7.29 32.23
N ILE A 379 -32.14 6.83 31.03
CA ILE A 379 -31.74 7.41 29.74
C ILE A 379 -32.55 8.67 29.51
#